data_AF-A0A7J7XMK6-F1
#
_entry.id   AF-A0A7J7XMK6-F1
#
_cell.length_a   1.000
_cell.length_b   1.000
_cell.length_c   1.000
_cell.angle_alpha   90.00
_cell.angle_beta   90.00
_cell.angle_gamma   90.00
#
_symmetry.space_group_name_H-M   'P 1'
#
loop_
_entity.id
_entity.type
_entity.pdbx_description
1 polymer ?
#
loop_
_entity_poly.entity_id
_entity_poly.type
_entity_poly.pdbx_seq_one_letter_code
_entity_poly.pdbx_strand_id
1 'polypeptide(L)'
;MVPAMPSQDSEVYLASLEKKLRRIKGLNQEVTSKDMLRTLAQAKKECWDRFLQEKLASEFFVDGLDSDESTLEHFKRWLQPDKVAISTEEVQYLIPPESQVEKPVAGDEPAAAEQ
;
A
#
# COMPACT_ATOMS: atom_id res chain seq x y z
N MET A 1 67.94 -20.20 -9.64
CA MET A 1 66.98 -20.07 -8.52
C MET A 1 65.67 -20.68 -9.00
N VAL A 2 65.34 -21.91 -8.62
CA VAL A 2 64.07 -22.56 -9.02
C VAL A 2 63.00 -22.07 -8.04
N PRO A 3 61.84 -21.59 -8.51
CA PRO A 3 60.78 -21.12 -7.61
C PRO A 3 60.26 -22.32 -6.83
N ALA A 4 60.07 -22.16 -5.52
CA ALA A 4 59.50 -23.22 -4.69
C ALA A 4 58.09 -23.54 -5.22
N MET A 5 57.96 -24.69 -5.88
CA MET A 5 56.67 -25.18 -6.34
C MET A 5 55.86 -25.55 -5.09
N PRO A 6 54.62 -25.03 -4.94
CA PRO A 6 53.79 -25.39 -3.81
C PRO A 6 53.60 -26.90 -3.82
N SER A 7 53.91 -27.56 -2.69
CA SER A 7 53.60 -28.97 -2.51
C SER A 7 52.08 -29.17 -2.59
N GLN A 8 51.64 -30.34 -3.05
CA GLN A 8 50.21 -30.66 -3.18
C GLN A 8 49.42 -30.39 -1.88
N ASP A 9 50.04 -30.65 -0.73
CA ASP A 9 49.47 -30.36 0.59
C ASP A 9 49.25 -28.85 0.84
N SER A 10 50.16 -28.00 0.34
CA SER A 10 50.04 -26.54 0.48
C SER A 10 48.93 -25.96 -0.39
N GLU A 11 48.71 -26.53 -1.57
CA GLU A 11 47.65 -26.12 -2.50
C GLU A 11 46.25 -26.48 -1.94
N VAL A 12 46.12 -27.69 -1.37
CA VAL A 12 44.88 -28.14 -0.70
C VAL A 12 44.57 -27.25 0.51
N TYR A 13 45.58 -26.90 1.30
CA TYR A 13 45.40 -26.01 2.46
C TYR A 13 44.98 -24.59 2.05
N LEU A 14 45.60 -24.03 1.02
CA LEU A 14 45.22 -22.74 0.44
C LEU A 14 43.76 -22.75 -0.07
N ALA A 15 43.37 -23.77 -0.83
CA ALA A 15 41.98 -23.92 -1.29
C ALA A 15 40.98 -24.02 -0.13
N SER A 16 41.34 -24.71 0.95
CA SER A 16 40.50 -24.77 2.16
C SER A 16 40.38 -23.42 2.86
N LEU A 17 41.46 -22.62 2.91
CA LEU A 17 41.45 -21.28 3.48
C LEU A 17 40.59 -20.33 2.66
N GLU A 18 40.72 -20.33 1.34
CA GLU A 18 39.91 -19.52 0.42
C GLU A 18 38.43 -19.89 0.51
N LYS A 19 38.10 -21.18 0.65
CA LYS A 19 36.72 -21.64 0.86
C LYS A 19 36.15 -21.13 2.18
N LYS A 20 36.92 -21.19 3.27
CA LYS A 20 36.54 -20.62 4.58
C LYS A 20 36.36 -19.10 4.49
N LEU A 21 37.27 -18.39 3.83
CA LEU A 21 37.20 -16.95 3.63
C LEU A 21 35.96 -16.53 2.84
N ARG A 22 35.64 -17.21 1.74
CA ARG A 22 34.39 -16.95 0.98
C ARG A 22 33.14 -17.15 1.82
N ARG A 23 33.13 -18.17 2.69
CA ARG A 23 32.01 -18.43 3.61
C ARG A 23 31.87 -17.32 4.66
N ILE A 24 32.97 -16.89 5.28
CA ILE A 24 32.98 -15.81 6.28
C ILE A 24 32.55 -14.48 5.66
N LYS A 25 33.00 -14.19 4.43
CA LYS A 25 32.64 -12.96 3.71
C LYS A 25 31.21 -12.94 3.17
N GLY A 26 30.41 -14.00 3.39
CA GLY A 26 29.06 -14.11 2.83
C GLY A 26 29.00 -14.24 1.31
N LEU A 27 30.15 -14.39 0.64
CA LEU A 27 30.26 -14.48 -0.82
C LEU A 27 29.77 -15.82 -1.39
N ASN A 28 29.42 -16.78 -0.54
CA ASN A 28 28.75 -18.03 -0.92
C ASN A 28 27.22 -17.96 -0.77
N GLN A 29 26.66 -16.84 -0.33
CA GLN A 29 25.21 -16.70 -0.19
C GLN A 29 24.63 -16.23 -1.52
N GLU A 30 24.22 -17.18 -2.34
CA GLU A 30 23.44 -16.88 -3.53
C GLU A 30 22.11 -16.25 -3.14
N VAL A 31 21.71 -15.20 -3.87
CA VAL A 31 20.42 -14.55 -3.67
C VAL A 31 19.34 -15.54 -4.08
N THR A 32 18.55 -16.01 -3.12
CA THR A 32 17.50 -16.98 -3.43
C THR A 32 16.30 -16.26 -4.05
N SER A 33 15.49 -16.97 -4.83
CA SER A 33 14.22 -16.42 -5.34
C SER A 33 13.32 -15.90 -4.21
N LYS A 34 13.39 -16.53 -3.03
CA LYS A 34 12.68 -16.08 -1.83
C LYS A 34 13.18 -14.71 -1.34
N ASP A 35 14.49 -14.49 -1.33
CA ASP A 35 15.07 -13.22 -0.92
C ASP A 35 14.73 -12.11 -1.92
N MET A 36 14.75 -12.41 -3.22
CA MET A 36 14.28 -11.49 -4.25
C MET A 36 12.81 -11.09 -4.07
N LEU A 37 11.93 -12.07 -3.84
CA LEU A 37 10.50 -11.82 -3.61
C LEU A 37 10.27 -10.96 -2.36
N ARG A 38 11.04 -11.19 -1.30
CA ARG A 38 11.01 -10.34 -0.09
C ARG A 38 11.43 -8.91 -0.39
N THR A 39 12.53 -8.72 -1.12
CA THR A 39 13.01 -7.38 -1.50
C THR A 39 12.00 -6.66 -2.38
N LEU A 40 11.38 -7.34 -3.36
CA LEU A 40 10.33 -6.76 -4.20
C LEU A 40 9.08 -6.37 -3.39
N ALA A 41 8.64 -7.22 -2.45
CA ALA A 41 7.51 -6.91 -1.58
C ALA A 41 7.80 -5.72 -0.66
N GLN A 42 9.04 -5.62 -0.16
CA GLN A 42 9.49 -4.50 0.67
C GLN A 42 9.53 -3.20 -0.15
N ALA A 43 10.13 -3.21 -1.35
CA ALA A 43 10.18 -2.05 -2.23
C ALA A 43 8.78 -1.59 -2.64
N LYS A 44 7.85 -2.53 -2.89
CA LYS A 44 6.44 -2.22 -3.10
C LYS A 44 5.90 -1.47 -1.88
N LYS A 45 5.99 -2.05 -0.67
CA LYS A 45 5.48 -1.44 0.56
C LYS A 45 6.05 -0.04 0.78
N GLU A 46 7.35 0.15 0.64
CA GLU A 46 8.01 1.46 0.81
C GLU A 46 7.57 2.47 -0.23
N CYS A 47 7.30 2.04 -1.47
CA CYS A 47 6.73 2.92 -2.49
C CYS A 47 5.33 3.40 -2.10
N TRP A 48 4.49 2.51 -1.58
CA TRP A 48 3.16 2.88 -1.09
C TRP A 48 3.25 3.77 0.16
N ASP A 49 4.10 3.42 1.12
CA ASP A 49 4.31 4.19 2.35
C ASP A 49 4.77 5.62 2.05
N ARG A 50 5.74 5.79 1.13
CA ARG A 50 6.18 7.11 0.67
C ARG A 50 5.08 7.87 -0.06
N PHE A 51 4.31 7.23 -0.95
CA PHE A 51 3.19 7.88 -1.65
C PHE A 51 2.13 8.42 -0.68
N LEU A 52 1.78 7.61 0.33
CA LEU A 52 0.83 8.00 1.38
C LEU A 52 1.39 9.12 2.27
N GLN A 53 2.67 9.03 2.67
CA GLN A 53 3.32 10.05 3.52
C GLN A 53 3.57 11.37 2.78
N GLU A 54 3.94 11.35 1.50
CA GLU A 54 4.21 12.55 0.70
C GLU A 54 2.93 13.39 0.51
N LYS A 55 1.77 12.73 0.36
CA LYS A 55 0.47 13.41 0.37
C LYS A 55 0.17 14.08 1.72
N LEU A 56 0.38 13.38 2.84
CA LEU A 56 0.16 13.94 4.19
C LEU A 56 1.16 15.05 4.55
N ALA A 57 2.41 14.95 4.10
CA ALA A 57 3.42 15.96 4.36
C ALA A 57 3.23 17.22 3.49
N SER A 58 2.71 17.07 2.27
CA SER A 58 2.46 18.19 1.37
C SER A 58 1.21 19.00 1.76
N GLU A 59 0.27 18.42 2.50
CA GLU A 59 -0.87 19.12 3.12
C GLU A 59 -0.44 20.10 4.24
N PHE A 60 0.80 20.01 4.77
CA PHE A 60 1.27 20.95 5.80
C PHE A 60 1.77 22.29 5.25
N PHE A 61 1.97 22.44 3.93
CA PHE A 61 2.56 23.66 3.34
C PHE A 61 1.94 24.17 2.04
N VAL A 62 0.93 23.50 1.45
CA VAL A 62 0.29 23.98 0.22
C VAL A 62 -1.23 24.05 0.41
N ASP A 63 -1.65 25.15 1.01
CA ASP A 63 -3.01 25.68 0.87
C ASP A 63 -3.17 26.11 -0.61
N GLY A 64 -3.82 25.30 -1.44
CA GLY A 64 -4.23 25.72 -2.79
C GLY A 64 -3.70 24.94 -4.00
N LEU A 65 -3.43 23.64 -3.91
CA LEU A 65 -3.42 22.79 -5.12
C LEU A 65 -4.66 21.89 -5.13
N ASP A 66 -5.73 22.39 -5.76
CA ASP A 66 -6.98 21.72 -6.11
C ASP A 66 -6.77 20.56 -7.11
N SER A 67 -5.74 19.73 -6.92
CA SER A 67 -5.45 18.59 -7.76
C SER A 67 -5.86 17.30 -7.03
N ASP A 68 -7.07 16.85 -7.37
CA ASP A 68 -7.62 15.52 -7.11
C ASP A 68 -7.77 15.12 -5.63
N GLU A 69 -8.13 16.07 -4.77
CA GLU A 69 -8.53 15.79 -3.38
C GLU A 69 -9.63 14.71 -3.34
N SER A 70 -10.61 14.75 -4.26
CA SER A 70 -11.67 13.75 -4.31
C SER A 70 -11.16 12.35 -4.61
N THR A 71 -10.25 12.17 -5.58
CA THR A 71 -9.70 10.84 -5.94
C THR A 71 -8.88 10.25 -4.79
N LEU A 72 -8.11 11.08 -4.10
CA LEU A 72 -7.34 10.65 -2.93
C LEU A 72 -8.26 10.26 -1.77
N GLU A 73 -9.28 11.06 -1.49
CA GLU A 73 -10.29 10.74 -0.49
C GLU A 73 -11.06 9.46 -0.83
N HIS A 74 -11.46 9.25 -2.09
CA HIS A 74 -12.05 7.99 -2.54
C HIS A 74 -11.11 6.80 -2.34
N PHE A 75 -9.81 6.96 -2.61
CA PHE A 75 -8.81 5.91 -2.38
C PHE A 75 -8.61 5.62 -0.89
N LYS A 76 -8.56 6.64 -0.03
CA LYS A 76 -8.52 6.49 1.43
C LYS A 76 -9.75 5.71 1.92
N ARG A 77 -10.95 6.03 1.40
CA ARG A 77 -12.17 5.30 1.74
C ARG A 77 -12.14 3.84 1.31
N TRP A 78 -11.59 3.57 0.14
CA TRP A 78 -11.42 2.21 -0.37
C TRP A 78 -10.42 1.38 0.44
N LEU A 79 -9.34 2.00 0.91
CA LEU A 79 -8.31 1.34 1.72
C LEU A 79 -8.80 1.02 3.14
N GLN A 80 -9.69 1.85 3.70
CA GLN A 80 -10.22 1.71 5.06
C GLN A 80 -11.74 1.87 5.10
N PRO A 81 -12.52 0.96 4.50
CA PRO A 81 -13.98 1.07 4.45
C PRO A 81 -14.61 1.12 5.85
N ASP A 82 -14.00 0.44 6.82
CA ASP A 82 -14.47 0.39 8.22
C ASP A 82 -14.30 1.72 8.98
N LYS A 83 -13.54 2.67 8.43
CA LYS A 83 -13.24 3.97 9.08
C LYS A 83 -14.01 5.13 8.45
N VAL A 84 -14.92 4.83 7.53
CA VAL A 84 -15.63 5.81 6.71
C VAL A 84 -17.12 5.74 7.04
N ALA A 85 -17.72 6.90 7.32
CA ALA A 85 -19.16 6.98 7.48
C ALA A 85 -19.85 6.77 6.13
N ILE A 86 -20.88 5.92 6.11
CA ILE A 86 -21.71 5.67 4.92
C ILE A 86 -22.53 6.93 4.65
N SER A 87 -22.55 7.40 3.40
CA SER A 87 -23.33 8.58 3.01
C SER A 87 -24.84 8.31 3.02
N THR A 88 -25.65 9.36 3.15
CA THR A 88 -27.12 9.24 3.13
C THR A 88 -27.65 8.69 1.81
N GLU A 89 -26.95 8.94 0.70
CA GLU A 89 -27.26 8.37 -0.61
C GLU A 89 -26.97 6.85 -0.62
N GLU A 90 -25.79 6.42 -0.16
CA GLU A 90 -25.43 5.00 -0.05
C GLU A 90 -26.37 4.23 0.90
N VAL A 91 -26.80 4.86 2.01
CA VAL A 91 -27.79 4.27 2.92
C VAL A 91 -29.11 3.98 2.21
N GLN A 92 -29.59 4.84 1.31
CA GLN A 92 -30.84 4.60 0.57
C GLN A 92 -30.77 3.37 -0.33
N TYR A 93 -29.60 3.05 -0.88
CA TYR A 93 -29.38 1.83 -1.66
C TYR A 93 -29.26 0.57 -0.78
N LEU A 94 -28.98 0.72 0.51
CA LEU A 94 -28.94 -0.37 1.48
C LEU A 94 -30.31 -0.67 2.10
N ILE A 95 -31.28 0.26 1.98
CA ILE A 95 -32.65 0.07 2.44
C ILE A 95 -33.41 -0.77 1.40
N PRO A 96 -33.99 -1.92 1.78
CA PRO A 96 -34.84 -2.70 0.88
C PRO A 96 -35.98 -1.85 0.30
N PRO A 97 -36.33 -2.00 -0.99
CA PRO A 97 -37.34 -1.16 -1.65
C PRO A 97 -38.72 -1.21 -0.97
N GLU A 98 -39.01 -2.28 -0.23
CA GLU A 98 -40.24 -2.47 0.56
C GLU A 98 -40.38 -1.49 1.75
N SER A 99 -39.32 -0.80 2.15
CA SER A 99 -39.30 0.11 3.31
C SER A 99 -39.38 1.60 2.94
N GLN A 100 -39.44 1.96 1.65
CA GLN A 100 -39.47 3.37 1.20
C GLN A 100 -40.89 3.97 1.08
N VAL A 101 -41.94 3.24 1.50
CA VAL A 101 -43.33 3.72 1.47
C VAL A 101 -43.71 4.37 2.81
N GLU A 102 -43.17 5.56 3.06
CA GLU A 102 -43.85 6.55 3.91
C GLU A 102 -43.67 7.93 3.27
N LYS A 103 -44.46 8.15 2.21
CA LYS A 103 -44.60 9.43 1.53
C LYS A 103 -45.61 10.28 2.31
N PRO A 104 -45.25 11.46 2.87
CA PRO A 104 -46.27 12.45 3.19
C PRO A 104 -46.82 12.96 1.86
N VAL A 105 -48.04 12.53 1.52
CA VAL A 105 -48.79 13.05 0.39
C VAL A 105 -49.17 14.49 0.73
N ALA A 106 -48.50 15.44 0.09
CA ALA A 106 -49.06 16.76 -0.11
C ALA A 106 -50.29 16.63 -1.00
N GLY A 107 -51.44 17.04 -0.48
CA GLY A 107 -52.70 17.10 -1.22
C GLY A 107 -53.90 17.32 -0.31
N ASP A 108 -54.13 18.57 0.10
CA ASP A 108 -55.51 19.10 0.17
C ASP A 108 -55.51 20.64 0.13
N GLU A 109 -55.76 21.18 -1.06
CA GLU A 109 -56.49 22.43 -1.32
C GLU A 109 -57.33 22.12 -2.58
N PRO A 110 -58.53 22.70 -2.83
CA PRO A 110 -59.13 23.91 -2.25
C PRO A 110 -60.65 23.82 -1.95
N ALA A 111 -61.23 24.71 -1.13
CA ALA A 111 -62.64 25.15 -1.25
C ALA A 111 -63.03 26.33 -0.34
N ALA A 112 -63.16 27.52 -0.96
CA ALA A 112 -64.21 28.55 -0.86
C ALA A 112 -64.99 28.86 0.46
N ALA A 113 -65.06 30.16 0.77
CA ALA A 113 -66.26 31.00 0.99
C ALA A 113 -66.02 32.05 2.10
N GLU A 114 -65.86 33.33 1.76
CA GLU A 114 -66.90 34.39 1.88
C GLU A 114 -67.33 34.71 3.33
N GLN A 115 -66.83 35.82 3.89
CA GLN A 115 -67.56 37.07 4.16
C GLN A 115 -66.67 38.12 4.85
#